data_AF-A0A0D2MG96-F1
#
_entry.id   AF-A0A0D2MG96-F1
#
_cell.length_a   1.000
_cell.length_b   1.000
_cell.length_c   1.000
_cell.angle_alpha   90.00
_cell.angle_beta   90.00
_cell.angle_gamma   90.00
#
_symmetry.space_group_name_H-M   'P 1'
#
loop_
_entity.id
_entity.type
_entity.pdbx_description
1 polymer ?
#
loop_
_entity_poly.entity_id
_entity_poly.type
_entity_poly.pdbx_seq_one_letter_code
_entity_poly.pdbx_strand_id
1 'polypeptide(L)'
;MADPDNSASHGTVRLRGWCFCANHGLEYCHRCCMDFRMCNNVRLQDELTEEQLERLTEQAIGVPDDARPPLHVQGAYELLRDGTAVCFAHSAVGCERCFDFERQVMDG
;
A
#
# COMPACT_ATOMS: atom_id res chain seq x y z
N MET A 1 -8.85 10.93 -17.37
CA MET A 1 -7.94 9.76 -17.34
C MET A 1 -8.02 9.21 -15.93
N ALA A 2 -8.16 7.90 -15.74
CA ALA A 2 -8.18 7.31 -14.41
C ALA A 2 -6.86 7.65 -13.68
N ASP A 3 -6.95 8.01 -12.41
CA ASP A 3 -5.79 8.28 -11.57
C ASP A 3 -4.93 7.01 -11.48
N PRO A 4 -3.69 6.99 -12.01
CA PRO A 4 -2.86 5.79 -12.03
C PRO A 4 -2.54 5.30 -10.61
N ASP A 5 -2.49 6.20 -9.62
CA ASP A 5 -2.17 5.88 -8.23
C ASP A 5 -3.39 5.40 -7.45
N ASN A 6 -4.59 5.55 -8.00
CA ASN A 6 -5.85 5.11 -7.39
C ASN A 6 -6.67 4.32 -8.42
N SER A 7 -6.10 3.22 -8.90
CA SER A 7 -6.67 2.40 -9.97
C SER A 7 -6.60 0.91 -9.65
N ALA A 8 -7.50 0.12 -10.23
CA ALA A 8 -7.39 -1.33 -10.22
C ALA A 8 -7.20 -1.90 -11.63
N SER A 9 -6.38 -2.94 -11.74
CA SER A 9 -6.16 -3.75 -12.94
C SER A 9 -6.25 -5.24 -12.58
N HIS A 10 -6.12 -6.13 -13.57
CA HIS A 10 -6.25 -7.58 -13.34
C HIS A 10 -5.27 -8.08 -12.27
N GLY A 11 -5.79 -8.28 -11.05
CA GLY A 11 -5.07 -8.82 -9.90
C GLY A 11 -4.43 -7.78 -8.96
N THR A 12 -4.37 -6.51 -9.34
CA THR A 12 -3.68 -5.46 -8.57
C THR A 12 -4.56 -4.23 -8.36
N VAL A 13 -4.52 -3.67 -7.16
CA VAL A 13 -5.08 -2.35 -6.84
C VAL A 13 -3.97 -1.41 -6.39
N ARG A 14 -4.02 -0.17 -6.87
CA ARG A 14 -3.19 0.95 -6.42
C ARG A 14 -4.04 1.89 -5.58
N LEU A 15 -3.54 2.27 -4.42
CA LEU A 15 -4.18 3.21 -3.49
C LEU A 15 -3.14 4.21 -3.01
N ARG A 16 -3.24 5.47 -3.44
CA ARG A 16 -2.15 6.46 -3.31
C ARG A 16 -0.81 5.89 -3.78
N GLY A 17 -0.82 5.12 -4.87
CA GLY A 17 0.36 4.53 -5.49
C GLY A 17 0.89 3.24 -4.83
N TRP A 18 0.40 2.88 -3.65
CA TRP A 18 0.71 1.63 -2.96
C TRP A 18 0.01 0.44 -3.61
N CYS A 19 0.73 -0.67 -3.81
CA CYS A 19 0.27 -1.83 -4.57
C CYS A 19 -0.21 -2.97 -3.66
N PHE A 20 -1.40 -3.50 -3.96
CA PHE A 20 -1.96 -4.64 -3.23
C PHE A 20 -2.67 -5.60 -4.18
N CYS A 21 -2.90 -6.82 -3.71
CA CYS A 21 -3.78 -7.75 -4.39
C CYS A 21 -5.21 -7.19 -4.47
N ALA A 22 -5.76 -7.05 -5.68
CA ALA A 22 -7.09 -6.48 -5.89
C ALA A 22 -8.24 -7.29 -5.26
N ASN A 23 -8.00 -8.56 -4.91
CA ASN A 23 -9.03 -9.44 -4.37
C ASN A 23 -9.01 -9.50 -2.84
N HIS A 24 -7.83 -9.35 -2.23
CA HIS A 24 -7.64 -9.58 -0.80
C HIS A 24 -7.08 -8.36 -0.06
N GLY A 25 -6.64 -7.33 -0.78
CA GLY A 25 -6.03 -6.14 -0.20
C GLY A 25 -4.73 -6.45 0.56
N LEU A 26 -4.02 -7.51 0.19
CA LEU A 26 -2.74 -7.89 0.82
C LEU A 26 -1.59 -7.50 -0.09
N GLU A 27 -0.55 -6.91 0.49
CA GLU A 27 0.71 -6.64 -0.20
C GLU A 27 1.42 -7.94 -0.58
N TYR A 28 1.46 -8.89 0.35
CA TYR A 28 1.88 -10.25 0.09
C TYR A 28 0.67 -11.19 0.20
N CYS A 29 0.21 -11.69 -0.94
CA CYS A 29 -1.01 -12.49 -1.04
C CYS A 29 -0.70 -13.93 -1.47
N HIS A 30 -0.60 -14.83 -0.49
CA HIS A 30 -0.43 -16.27 -0.75
C HIS A 30 -1.56 -16.89 -1.58
N ARG A 31 -2.79 -16.37 -1.45
CA ARG A 31 -3.96 -16.91 -2.16
C ARG A 31 -3.92 -16.66 -3.66
N CYS A 32 -3.37 -15.51 -4.06
CA CYS A 32 -3.23 -15.13 -5.47
C CYS A 32 -1.80 -15.28 -5.99
N CYS A 33 -0.87 -15.75 -5.14
CA CYS A 33 0.57 -15.83 -5.43
C CYS A 33 1.17 -14.49 -5.89
N MET A 34 0.68 -13.37 -5.33
CA MET A 34 1.14 -12.02 -5.66
C MET A 34 2.01 -11.48 -4.53
N ASP A 35 3.10 -10.81 -4.89
CA ASP A 35 4.03 -10.19 -3.94
C ASP A 35 4.38 -8.78 -4.42
N PHE A 36 3.89 -7.77 -3.68
CA PHE A 36 4.09 -6.36 -3.97
C PHE A 36 5.06 -5.68 -3.01
N ARG A 37 5.69 -6.44 -2.09
CA ARG A 37 6.55 -5.87 -1.04
C ARG A 37 7.71 -5.08 -1.63
N MET A 38 8.35 -5.59 -2.69
CA MET A 38 9.39 -4.87 -3.44
C MET A 38 8.92 -3.48 -3.94
N CYS A 39 7.74 -3.40 -4.56
CA CYS A 39 7.21 -2.13 -5.08
C CYS A 39 6.93 -1.13 -3.96
N ASN A 40 6.34 -1.62 -2.87
CA ASN A 40 5.96 -0.79 -1.75
C ASN A 40 7.16 -0.41 -0.87
N ASN A 41 8.23 -1.21 -0.81
CA ASN A 41 9.47 -0.84 -0.14
C ASN A 41 10.17 0.32 -0.86
N VAL A 42 10.21 0.28 -2.20
CA VAL A 42 10.74 1.41 -2.98
C VAL A 42 9.91 2.66 -2.70
N ARG A 43 8.58 2.55 -2.73
CA ARG A 43 7.70 3.67 -2.40
C ARG A 43 7.91 4.20 -0.98
N LEU A 44 8.07 3.30 0.00
CA LEU A 44 8.32 3.67 1.38
C LEU A 44 9.63 4.48 1.52
N GLN A 45 10.67 4.14 0.76
CA GLN A 45 11.92 4.91 0.71
C GLN A 45 11.72 6.32 0.11
N ASP A 46 10.78 6.48 -0.82
CA ASP A 46 10.45 7.78 -1.41
C ASP A 46 9.58 8.65 -0.49
N GLU A 47 8.71 8.04 0.33
CA GLU A 47 7.75 8.75 1.20
C GLU A 47 8.33 9.12 2.58
N LEU A 48 9.27 8.34 3.09
CA LEU A 48 9.88 8.57 4.41
C LEU A 48 11.12 9.46 4.33
N THR A 49 11.32 10.29 5.36
CA THR A 49 12.56 11.05 5.52
C THR A 49 13.74 10.14 5.88
N GLU A 50 14.96 10.63 5.67
CA GLU A 50 16.18 9.92 6.10
C GLU A 50 16.13 9.57 7.59
N GLU A 51 15.68 10.49 8.45
CA GLU A 51 15.50 10.26 9.90
C GLU A 51 14.49 9.14 10.19
N GLN A 52 13.38 9.08 9.44
CA GLN A 52 12.39 8.01 9.61
C GLN A 52 12.95 6.64 9.16
N LEU A 53 13.70 6.60 8.06
CA LEU A 53 14.37 5.38 7.58
C LEU A 53 15.45 4.89 8.57
N GLU A 54 16.22 5.81 9.16
CA GLU A 54 17.18 5.49 10.21
C GLU A 54 16.49 4.86 11.42
N ARG A 55 15.36 5.44 11.88
CA ARG A 55 14.55 4.89 12.97
C ARG A 55 14.02 3.48 12.68
N LEU A 56 13.59 3.20 11.45
CA LEU A 56 13.18 1.85 11.04
C LEU A 56 14.35 0.87 11.11
N THR A 57 15.52 1.31 10.64
CA THR A 57 16.75 0.50 10.69
C THR A 57 17.14 0.16 12.13
N GLU A 58 17.04 1.12 13.06
CA GLU A 58 17.29 0.90 14.50
C GLU A 58 16.30 -0.11 15.12
N GLN A 59 15.06 -0.17 14.62
CA GLN A 59 14.04 -1.13 15.01
C GLN A 59 14.19 -2.50 14.32
N ALA A 60 15.28 -2.72 13.57
CA ALA A 60 15.51 -3.90 12.75
C ALA A 60 14.43 -4.14 11.67
N ILE A 61 13.72 -3.08 11.26
CA ILE A 61 12.80 -3.09 10.14
C ILE A 61 13.63 -2.88 8.87
N GLY A 62 14.05 -3.99 8.27
CA GLY A 62 14.88 -4.00 7.08
C GLY A 62 14.11 -3.57 5.84
N VAL A 63 14.27 -2.30 5.47
CA VAL A 63 13.97 -1.79 4.12
C VAL A 63 15.33 -1.65 3.42
N PRO A 64 15.61 -2.37 2.31
CA PRO A 64 14.69 -3.11 1.45
C PRO A 64 14.56 -4.62 1.75
N ASP A 65 15.20 -5.15 2.78
CA ASP A 65 15.35 -6.60 3.06
C ASP A 65 14.04 -7.37 3.38
N ASP A 66 12.87 -6.76 3.18
CA ASP A 66 11.54 -7.38 3.33
C ASP A 66 11.26 -7.98 4.72
N ALA A 67 12.04 -7.56 5.73
CA ALA A 67 11.89 -8.03 7.10
C ALA A 67 10.70 -7.39 7.84
N ARG A 68 10.09 -6.36 7.25
CA ARG A 68 8.92 -5.68 7.82
C ARG A 68 7.64 -6.52 7.69
N PRO A 69 6.68 -6.37 8.61
CA PRO A 69 5.34 -6.91 8.41
C PRO A 69 4.73 -6.45 7.07
N PRO A 70 4.04 -7.34 6.33
CA PRO A 70 3.37 -6.96 5.09
C PRO A 70 2.23 -5.97 5.33
N LEU A 71 2.08 -4.99 4.43
CA LEU A 71 0.98 -4.04 4.44
C LEU A 71 -0.34 -4.69 4.03
N HIS A 72 -1.44 -4.09 4.46
CA HIS A 72 -2.77 -4.53 4.07
C HIS A 72 -3.82 -3.42 4.03
N VAL A 73 -4.81 -3.57 3.17
CA VAL A 73 -5.91 -2.63 2.94
C VAL A 73 -7.28 -3.32 2.85
N GLN A 74 -7.38 -4.54 3.36
CA GLN A 74 -8.57 -5.37 3.25
C GLN A 74 -9.84 -4.63 3.72
N GLY A 75 -10.83 -4.50 2.83
CA GLY A 75 -12.13 -3.88 3.13
C GLY A 75 -12.14 -2.35 3.19
N ALA A 76 -11.04 -1.67 2.87
CA ALA A 76 -10.95 -0.21 2.95
C ALA A 76 -11.24 0.52 1.63
N TYR A 77 -11.47 -0.19 0.52
CA TYR A 77 -11.74 0.42 -0.79
C TYR A 77 -12.90 -0.26 -1.56
N GLU A 78 -13.46 0.50 -2.50
CA GLU A 78 -14.39 0.03 -3.54
C GLU A 78 -13.92 0.53 -4.92
N LEU A 79 -14.38 -0.14 -5.99
CA LEU A 79 -14.03 0.23 -7.36
C LEU A 79 -15.21 0.91 -8.05
N LEU A 80 -14.95 2.09 -8.61
CA LEU A 80 -15.88 2.80 -9.47
C LEU A 80 -15.95 2.16 -10.86
N ARG A 81 -16.96 2.54 -11.64
CA ARG A 81 -17.21 1.96 -12.98
C ARG A 81 -16.07 2.19 -13.98
N ASP A 82 -15.29 3.25 -13.78
CA ASP A 82 -14.13 3.61 -14.59
C ASP A 82 -12.82 2.95 -14.11
N GLY A 83 -12.89 2.11 -13.06
CA GLY A 83 -11.74 1.42 -12.49
C GLY A 83 -10.98 2.23 -11.44
N THR A 84 -11.45 3.42 -11.08
CA THR A 84 -10.87 4.20 -9.98
C THR A 84 -11.19 3.54 -8.64
N ALA A 85 -10.17 3.39 -7.80
CA ALA A 85 -10.30 2.88 -6.45
C ALA A 85 -10.55 4.04 -5.47
N VAL A 86 -11.61 3.93 -4.68
CA VAL A 86 -11.97 4.93 -3.66
C VAL A 86 -12.06 4.28 -2.30
N CYS A 87 -11.79 5.05 -1.25
CA CYS A 87 -11.99 4.61 0.12
C CYS A 87 -13.47 4.28 0.37
N PHE A 88 -13.73 3.09 0.89
CA PHE A 88 -15.08 2.64 1.19
C PHE A 88 -15.75 3.49 2.29
N ALA A 89 -15.00 3.86 3.32
CA ALA A 89 -15.55 4.60 4.47
C ALA A 89 -15.83 6.08 4.19
N HIS A 90 -15.02 6.71 3.34
CA HIS A 90 -15.06 8.16 3.10
C HIS A 90 -15.47 8.52 1.66
N SER A 91 -15.67 7.53 0.79
CA SER A 91 -15.97 7.70 -0.63
C SER A 91 -15.01 8.67 -1.34
N ALA A 92 -13.72 8.60 -0.97
CA ALA A 92 -12.68 9.51 -1.41
C ALA A 92 -11.58 8.77 -2.17
N VAL A 93 -11.21 9.27 -3.35
CA VAL A 93 -10.00 8.87 -4.08
C VAL A 93 -8.78 9.25 -3.24
N GLY A 94 -7.82 8.34 -3.07
CA GLY A 94 -6.56 8.66 -2.39
C GLY A 94 -6.74 9.10 -0.94
N CYS A 95 -7.68 8.50 -0.19
CA CYS A 95 -7.96 8.89 1.19
C CYS A 95 -6.73 8.80 2.10
N GLU A 96 -6.14 9.95 2.45
CA GLU A 96 -4.96 10.06 3.31
C GLU A 96 -5.19 9.51 4.72
N ARG A 97 -6.44 9.38 5.16
CA ARG A 97 -6.76 8.85 6.49
C ARG A 97 -6.81 7.33 6.54
N CYS A 98 -7.16 6.69 5.43
CA CYS A 98 -7.36 5.23 5.36
C CYS A 98 -6.26 4.52 4.58
N PHE A 99 -5.56 5.25 3.71
CA PHE A 99 -4.46 4.76 2.88
C PHE A 99 -3.13 5.39 3.36
N ASP A 100 -2.94 5.46 4.67
CA ASP A 100 -1.72 5.92 5.36
C ASP A 100 -0.88 4.70 5.74
N PHE A 101 -0.17 4.16 4.76
CA PHE A 101 0.59 2.93 4.94
C PHE A 101 1.99 3.20 5.48
N GLU A 102 2.50 4.41 5.26
CA GLU A 102 3.68 4.95 5.92
C GLU A 102 3.53 4.82 7.44
N ARG A 103 2.38 5.27 7.96
CA ARG A 103 2.05 5.11 9.37
C ARG A 103 1.89 3.65 9.79
N GLN A 104 1.35 2.77 8.95
CA GLN A 104 1.28 1.33 9.27
C GLN A 104 2.67 0.73 9.51
N VAL A 105 3.71 1.22 8.80
CA VAL A 105 5.10 0.81 9.05
C VAL A 105 5.66 1.46 10.31
N MET A 106 5.39 2.74 10.54
CA MET A 106 5.97 3.49 11.67
C MET A 106 5.32 3.16 13.04
N ASP A 107 4.05 2.76 13.04
CA ASP A 107 3.28 2.39 14.26
C ASP A 107 3.33 0.88 14.56
N GLY A 108 3.90 0.08 13.64
CA GLY A 108 4.02 -1.39 13.76
C GLY A 108 5.23 -1.81 14.58
#